data_AF-A0A3C1S4G0-F1
#
_entry.id   AF-A0A3C1S4G0-F1
#
_cell.length_a   1.000
_cell.length_b   1.000
_cell.length_c   1.000
_cell.angle_alpha   90.00
_cell.angle_beta   90.00
_cell.angle_gamma   90.00
#
_symmetry.space_group_name_H-M   'P 1'
#
loop_
_entity.id
_entity.type
_entity.pdbx_description
1 polymer ?
#
loop_
_entity_poly.entity_id
_entity_poly.type
_entity_poly.pdbx_seq_one_letter_code
_entity_poly.pdbx_strand_id
1 'polypeptide(L)'
;WTYSEATVPKMLLVVRKDYGGSYLAMCSKDLGADMVFAWPTAEIAVMGAAGAANVIHAREIKAAEDPSAKRKEKIKEYEDLFSNPYCAANRGFVDAIIVPSETRPRLIETLEILCSKRELRPPKKHGNIPL
;
A
#
# COMPACT_ATOMS: atom_id res chain seq x y z
N TRP A 1 -5.76 12.54 7.67
CA TRP A 1 -5.98 14.00 7.71
C TRP A 1 -4.76 14.75 7.18
N THR A 2 -3.60 14.66 7.83
CA THR A 2 -2.37 15.41 7.46
C THR A 2 -1.97 15.22 6.00
N TYR A 3 -1.84 13.97 5.53
CA TYR A 3 -1.49 13.71 4.13
C TYR A 3 -2.55 14.19 3.14
N SER A 4 -3.83 14.05 3.47
CA SER A 4 -4.96 14.45 2.63
C SER A 4 -5.15 15.96 2.53
N GLU A 5 -4.60 16.73 3.48
CA GLU A 5 -4.64 18.19 3.46
C GLU A 5 -3.38 18.79 2.82
N ALA A 6 -2.23 18.12 2.96
CA ALA A 6 -0.96 18.56 2.42
C ALA A 6 -0.98 18.66 0.88
N THR A 7 -0.50 19.79 0.36
CA THR A 7 -0.40 20.12 -1.08
C THR A 7 1.05 20.13 -1.59
N VAL A 8 2.02 19.91 -0.70
CA VAL A 8 3.43 19.73 -1.08
C VAL A 8 3.62 18.48 -1.95
N PRO A 9 4.77 18.33 -2.63
CA PRO A 9 5.16 17.07 -3.23
C PRO A 9 5.16 15.94 -2.20
N LYS A 10 4.45 14.85 -2.51
CA LYS A 10 4.31 13.66 -1.66
C LYS A 10 4.73 12.43 -2.44
N MET A 11 5.67 11.68 -1.88
CA MET A 11 6.11 10.40 -2.45
C MET A 11 5.99 9.32 -1.39
N LEU A 12 5.52 8.14 -1.79
CA LEU A 12 5.49 6.96 -0.94
C LEU A 12 6.48 5.92 -1.49
N LEU A 13 7.33 5.37 -0.64
CA LEU A 13 8.15 4.19 -0.93
C LEU A 13 7.77 3.05 0.00
N VAL A 14 7.16 2.00 -0.54
CA VAL A 14 6.85 0.79 0.21
C VAL A 14 8.06 -0.15 0.15
N VAL A 15 8.75 -0.30 1.27
CA VAL A 15 9.97 -1.14 1.37
C VAL A 15 9.65 -2.61 1.69
N ARG A 16 8.56 -2.86 2.42
CA ARG A 16 8.13 -4.21 2.83
C ARG A 16 6.63 -4.23 3.10
N LYS A 17 6.21 -4.53 4.33
CA LYS A 17 4.80 -4.72 4.69
C LYS A 17 4.08 -3.39 4.80
N ASP A 18 2.93 -3.30 4.15
CA ASP A 18 2.01 -2.19 4.33
C ASP A 18 0.56 -2.66 4.18
N TYR A 19 -0.18 -2.70 5.29
CA TYR A 19 -1.44 -3.43 5.38
C TYR A 19 -2.62 -2.58 5.82
N GLY A 20 -3.71 -2.66 5.06
CA GLY A 20 -5.01 -2.12 5.44
C GLY A 20 -4.97 -0.63 5.76
N GLY A 21 -5.42 -0.27 6.96
CA GLY A 21 -5.47 1.13 7.39
C GLY A 21 -4.10 1.80 7.51
N SER A 22 -3.02 1.03 7.77
CA SER A 22 -1.67 1.61 7.81
C SER A 22 -1.25 2.10 6.44
N TYR A 23 -1.56 1.35 5.39
CA TYR A 23 -1.24 1.72 4.00
C TYR A 23 -1.87 3.05 3.63
N LEU A 24 -3.14 3.24 3.95
CA LEU A 24 -3.79 4.53 3.77
C LEU A 24 -3.10 5.60 4.61
N ALA A 25 -2.84 5.34 5.89
CA ALA A 25 -2.22 6.29 6.80
C ALA A 25 -0.79 6.68 6.40
N MET A 26 -0.07 5.85 5.65
CA MET A 26 1.29 6.09 5.15
C MET A 26 1.33 6.90 3.85
N CYS A 27 0.29 7.69 3.56
CA CYS A 27 0.15 8.47 2.33
C CYS A 27 0.00 7.60 1.08
N SER A 28 -0.99 6.71 1.06
CA SER A 28 -1.35 6.01 -0.18
C SER A 28 -1.68 6.99 -1.31
N LYS A 29 -1.74 6.48 -2.54
CA LYS A 29 -2.24 7.22 -3.71
C LYS A 29 -3.60 7.87 -3.43
N ASP A 30 -4.47 7.20 -2.67
CA ASP A 30 -5.80 7.70 -2.28
C ASP A 30 -5.75 8.94 -1.39
N LEU A 31 -4.66 9.14 -0.63
CA LEU A 31 -4.44 10.36 0.17
C LEU A 31 -3.65 11.43 -0.60
N GLY A 32 -3.48 11.24 -1.90
CA GLY A 32 -2.89 12.21 -2.81
C GLY A 32 -1.37 12.14 -2.89
N ALA A 33 -0.74 10.98 -2.66
CA ALA A 33 0.64 10.80 -3.06
C ALA A 33 0.79 11.04 -4.57
N ASP A 34 1.78 11.85 -4.96
CA ASP A 34 2.03 12.17 -6.35
C ASP A 34 2.66 10.98 -7.07
N MET A 35 3.61 10.32 -6.40
CA MET A 35 4.31 9.13 -6.90
C MET A 35 4.45 8.08 -5.80
N VAL A 36 4.13 6.84 -6.14
CA VAL A 36 4.21 5.68 -5.26
C VAL A 36 5.15 4.65 -5.86
N PHE A 37 6.22 4.35 -5.12
CA PHE A 37 7.20 3.33 -5.44
C PHE A 37 7.02 2.13 -4.52
N ALA A 38 7.33 0.94 -5.02
CA ALA A 38 7.42 -0.26 -4.21
C ALA A 38 8.71 -1.02 -4.52
N TRP A 39 9.33 -1.62 -3.51
CA TRP A 39 10.38 -2.61 -3.74
C TRP A 39 9.78 -3.97 -4.13
N PRO A 40 10.53 -4.88 -4.76
CA PRO A 40 10.08 -6.25 -5.01
C PRO A 40 9.69 -7.01 -3.74
N THR A 41 10.23 -6.59 -2.59
CA THR A 41 9.93 -7.14 -1.25
C THR A 41 8.67 -6.54 -0.62
N ALA A 42 7.99 -5.62 -1.29
CA ALA A 42 6.81 -4.97 -0.74
C ALA A 42 5.60 -5.91 -0.73
N GLU A 43 4.86 -5.89 0.36
CA GLU A 43 3.64 -6.67 0.56
C GLU A 43 2.51 -5.67 0.85
N ILE A 44 1.68 -5.40 -0.16
CA ILE A 44 0.57 -4.43 -0.07
C ILE A 44 -0.73 -5.21 -0.07
N ALA A 45 -1.44 -5.24 1.06
CA ALA A 45 -2.64 -6.05 1.23
C ALA A 45 -3.65 -5.42 2.18
N VAL A 46 -4.91 -5.87 2.16
CA VAL A 46 -5.94 -5.36 3.09
C VAL A 46 -5.66 -5.75 4.55
N MET A 47 -5.06 -6.92 4.76
CA MET A 47 -4.62 -7.43 6.05
C MET A 47 -3.56 -8.52 5.83
N GLY A 48 -2.91 -8.98 6.91
CA GLY A 48 -1.96 -10.08 6.82
C GLY A 48 -2.60 -11.39 6.35
N ALA A 49 -1.86 -12.18 5.57
CA ALA A 49 -2.34 -13.39 4.91
C ALA A 49 -2.97 -14.41 5.87
N ALA A 50 -2.37 -14.60 7.05
CA ALA A 50 -2.92 -15.47 8.09
C ALA A 50 -4.32 -15.03 8.57
N GLY A 51 -4.57 -13.73 8.68
CA GLY A 51 -5.88 -13.19 9.02
C GLY A 51 -6.87 -13.39 7.88
N ALA A 52 -6.48 -13.01 6.66
CA ALA A 52 -7.31 -13.10 5.47
C ALA A 52 -7.75 -14.55 5.18
N ALA A 53 -6.82 -15.51 5.20
CA ALA A 53 -7.12 -16.91 4.94
C ALA A 53 -8.13 -17.50 5.95
N ASN A 54 -8.02 -17.14 7.24
CA ASN A 54 -8.94 -17.62 8.26
C ASN A 54 -10.36 -17.07 8.12
N VAL A 55 -10.51 -15.88 7.52
CA VAL A 55 -11.83 -15.26 7.31
C VAL A 55 -12.44 -15.74 6.00
N ILE A 56 -11.67 -15.73 4.91
CA ILE A 56 -12.15 -16.07 3.56
C ILE A 56 -12.44 -17.58 3.46
N HIS A 57 -11.51 -18.42 3.93
CA HIS A 57 -11.60 -19.87 3.82
C HIS A 57 -12.05 -20.55 5.12
N ALA A 58 -12.72 -19.81 6.02
CA ALA A 58 -13.13 -20.31 7.34
C ALA A 58 -13.87 -21.64 7.29
N ARG A 59 -14.81 -21.79 6.34
CA ARG A 59 -15.62 -23.01 6.15
C ARG A 59 -14.80 -24.16 5.61
N GLU A 60 -13.96 -23.90 4.61
CA GLU A 60 -13.11 -24.90 3.95
C GLU A 60 -12.05 -25.45 4.92
N ILE A 61 -11.42 -24.57 5.71
CA ILE A 61 -10.45 -24.95 6.74
C ILE A 61 -11.13 -25.82 7.82
N LYS A 62 -12.33 -25.44 8.26
CA LYS A 62 -13.06 -26.19 9.31
C LYS A 62 -13.57 -27.55 8.82
N ALA A 63 -13.89 -27.69 7.54
CA ALA A 63 -14.41 -28.92 6.96
C ALA A 63 -13.31 -29.89 6.49
N ALA A 64 -12.04 -29.47 6.50
CA ALA A 64 -10.92 -30.31 6.09
C ALA A 64 -10.60 -31.41 7.11
N GLU A 65 -10.08 -32.54 6.63
CA GLU A 65 -9.59 -33.63 7.48
C GLU A 65 -8.41 -33.19 8.37
N ASP A 66 -7.52 -32.35 7.82
CA ASP A 66 -6.49 -31.64 8.57
C ASP A 66 -6.65 -30.12 8.41
N PRO A 67 -7.37 -29.45 9.34
CA PRO A 67 -7.54 -28.01 9.33
C PRO A 67 -6.21 -27.23 9.41
N SER A 68 -5.18 -27.79 10.06
CA SER A 68 -3.89 -27.12 10.22
C SER A 68 -3.13 -27.09 8.91
N ALA A 69 -3.07 -28.23 8.20
CA ALA A 69 -2.48 -28.30 6.88
C ALA A 69 -3.25 -27.43 5.88
N LYS A 70 -4.58 -27.50 5.87
CA LYS A 70 -5.41 -26.70 4.94
C LYS A 70 -5.26 -25.21 5.19
N ARG A 71 -5.16 -24.79 6.45
CA ARG A 71 -4.88 -23.40 6.81
C ARG A 71 -3.52 -22.94 6.26
N LYS A 72 -2.46 -23.73 6.41
CA LYS A 72 -1.13 -23.39 5.88
C LYS A 72 -1.14 -23.26 4.35
N GLU A 73 -1.83 -24.16 3.67
CA GLU A 73 -2.04 -24.11 2.22
C GLU A 73 -2.69 -22.77 1.82
N LYS A 74 -3.81 -22.40 2.46
CA LYS A 74 -4.55 -21.17 2.14
C LYS A 74 -3.80 -19.89 2.49
N ILE A 75 -2.98 -19.91 3.55
CA ILE A 75 -2.09 -18.79 3.86
C ILE A 75 -1.08 -18.60 2.74
N LYS A 76 -0.41 -19.68 2.31
CA LYS A 76 0.59 -19.61 1.25
C LYS A 76 -0.02 -19.17 -0.08
N GLU A 77 -1.18 -19.72 -0.44
CA GLU A 77 -1.93 -19.31 -1.63
C GLU A 77 -2.24 -17.81 -1.60
N TYR A 78 -2.67 -17.28 -0.45
CA TYR A 78 -2.91 -15.86 -0.30
C TYR A 78 -1.63 -15.02 -0.41
N GLU A 79 -0.53 -15.47 0.20
CA GLU A 79 0.76 -14.78 0.11
C GLU A 79 1.26 -14.67 -1.33
N ASP A 80 1.23 -15.79 -2.06
CA ASP A 80 1.70 -15.87 -3.44
C ASP A 80 0.83 -14.98 -4.37
N LEU A 81 -0.49 -15.00 -4.19
CA LEU A 81 -1.42 -14.30 -5.07
C LEU A 81 -1.57 -12.81 -4.74
N PHE A 82 -1.59 -12.44 -3.46
CA PHE A 82 -2.00 -11.10 -3.01
C PHE A 82 -0.95 -10.35 -2.19
N SER A 83 -0.02 -11.03 -1.52
CA SER A 83 1.03 -10.37 -0.71
C SER A 83 2.25 -10.02 -1.56
N ASN A 84 2.02 -9.34 -2.68
CA ASN A 84 3.06 -8.90 -3.61
C ASN A 84 2.74 -7.48 -4.14
N PRO A 85 3.73 -6.73 -4.66
CA PRO A 85 3.50 -5.35 -5.10
C PRO A 85 2.82 -5.26 -6.46
N TYR A 86 2.82 -6.35 -7.24
CA TYR A 86 2.33 -6.37 -8.62
C TYR A 86 0.81 -6.21 -8.69
N CYS A 87 0.08 -6.74 -7.72
CA CYS A 87 -1.37 -6.51 -7.63
C CYS A 87 -1.72 -5.03 -7.49
N ALA A 88 -0.96 -4.29 -6.68
CA ALA A 88 -1.16 -2.86 -6.47
C ALA A 88 -0.72 -2.06 -7.71
N ALA A 89 0.39 -2.45 -8.34
CA ALA A 89 0.87 -1.83 -9.59
C ALA A 89 -0.13 -1.99 -10.74
N ASN A 90 -0.68 -3.19 -10.95
CA ASN A 90 -1.69 -3.45 -11.99
C ASN A 90 -2.96 -2.61 -11.82
N ARG A 91 -3.25 -2.14 -10.61
CA ARG A 91 -4.40 -1.26 -10.31
C ARG A 91 -4.05 0.22 -10.34
N GLY A 92 -2.79 0.58 -10.60
CA GLY A 92 -2.33 1.97 -10.59
C GLY A 92 -2.17 2.58 -9.19
N PHE A 93 -2.16 1.77 -8.14
CA PHE A 93 -1.88 2.24 -6.78
C PHE A 93 -0.38 2.43 -6.51
N VAL A 94 0.44 1.68 -7.25
CA VAL A 94 1.91 1.82 -7.29
C VAL A 94 2.26 2.22 -8.72
N ASP A 95 3.01 3.32 -8.87
CA ASP A 95 3.42 3.84 -10.17
C ASP A 95 4.60 3.04 -10.74
N ALA A 96 5.53 2.62 -9.88
CA ALA A 96 6.68 1.81 -10.30
C ALA A 96 7.19 0.86 -9.22
N ILE A 97 7.55 -0.34 -9.64
CA ILE A 97 8.30 -1.31 -8.83
C ILE A 97 9.78 -1.13 -9.16
N ILE A 98 10.58 -0.74 -8.17
CA ILE A 98 12.00 -0.39 -8.35
C ILE A 98 12.88 -1.23 -7.45
N VAL A 99 14.08 -1.58 -7.91
CA VAL A 99 15.06 -2.26 -7.05
C VAL A 99 15.57 -1.31 -5.95
N PRO A 100 15.95 -1.81 -4.76
CA PRO A 100 16.37 -0.96 -3.64
C PRO A 100 17.48 0.04 -3.98
N SER A 101 18.44 -0.35 -4.82
CA SER A 101 19.57 0.49 -5.26
C SER A 101 19.14 1.69 -6.13
N GLU A 102 17.99 1.61 -6.80
CA GLU A 102 17.45 2.70 -7.64
C GLU A 102 16.67 3.75 -6.84
N THR A 103 16.41 3.50 -5.55
CA THR A 103 15.55 4.38 -4.73
C THR A 103 15.98 5.85 -4.79
N ARG A 104 17.27 6.12 -4.52
CA ARG A 104 17.78 7.50 -4.46
C ARG A 104 17.61 8.26 -5.78
N PRO A 105 18.10 7.79 -6.94
CA PRO A 105 17.93 8.52 -8.19
C PRO A 105 16.45 8.72 -8.55
N ARG A 106 15.58 7.73 -8.32
CA ARG A 106 14.14 7.84 -8.59
C ARG A 106 13.46 8.92 -7.76
N LEU A 107 13.80 9.02 -6.48
CA LEU A 107 13.25 10.06 -5.60
C LEU A 107 13.73 11.46 -6.00
N ILE A 108 14.99 11.59 -6.44
CA ILE A 108 15.53 12.87 -6.92
C ILE A 108 14.79 13.32 -8.18
N GLU A 109 14.71 12.46 -9.21
CA GLU A 109 13.98 12.74 -10.46
C GLU A 109 12.53 13.14 -10.19
N THR A 110 11.87 12.43 -9.28
CA THR A 110 10.47 12.71 -8.92
C THR A 110 10.33 14.09 -8.26
N LEU A 111 11.23 14.46 -7.35
CA LEU A 111 11.21 15.78 -6.73
C LEU A 111 11.46 16.90 -7.73
N GLU A 112 12.34 16.69 -8.72
CA GLU A 112 12.59 17.65 -9.79
C GLU A 112 11.32 17.87 -10.63
N ILE A 113 10.61 16.80 -11.00
CA ILE A 113 9.34 16.88 -11.73
C ILE A 113 8.27 17.61 -10.91
N LEU A 114 8.23 17.36 -9.60
CA LEU A 114 7.21 17.91 -8.70
C LEU A 114 7.56 19.31 -8.15
N CYS A 115 8.72 19.89 -8.49
CA CYS A 115 9.15 21.16 -7.93
C CYS A 115 8.18 22.33 -8.23
N SER A 116 7.47 22.25 -9.35
CA SER A 116 6.47 23.23 -9.77
C SER A 116 5.03 22.83 -9.44
N LYS A 117 4.80 21.77 -8.64
CA LYS A 117 3.47 21.33 -8.25
C LYS A 117 2.67 22.47 -7.62
N ARG A 118 1.41 22.64 -8.04
CA ARG A 118 0.43 23.55 -7.44
C ARG A 118 -0.90 22.81 -7.32
N GLU A 119 -1.47 22.79 -6.13
CA GLU A 119 -2.73 22.12 -5.84
C GLU A 119 -3.62 23.07 -5.01
N LEU A 120 -4.85 23.28 -5.46
CA LEU A 120 -5.83 24.14 -4.79
C LEU A 120 -6.73 23.30 -3.88
N ARG A 121 -7.20 23.92 -2.79
CA ARG A 121 -8.14 23.31 -1.85
C ARG A 121 -9.40 24.19 -1.71
N PRO A 122 -10.56 23.61 -1.35
CA PRO A 122 -11.77 24.40 -1.12
C PRO A 122 -11.56 25.50 -0.07
N PRO A 123 -12.08 26.72 -0.29
CA PRO A 123 -11.91 27.83 0.64
C PRO A 123 -12.59 27.53 1.98
N LYS A 124 -11.89 27.80 3.08
CA LYS A 124 -12.35 27.58 4.45
C LYS A 124 -11.57 28.48 5.41
N LYS A 125 -12.10 28.74 6.62
CA LYS A 125 -11.33 29.40 7.68
C LYS A 125 -10.17 28.52 8.16
N HIS A 126 -10.45 27.24 8.39
CA HIS A 126 -9.49 26.18 8.75
C HIS A 126 -10.15 24.81 8.59
N GLY A 127 -9.38 23.72 8.72
CA GLY A 127 -9.89 22.35 8.83
C GLY A 127 -10.44 22.02 10.23
N ASN A 128 -11.01 20.83 10.40
CA ASN A 128 -11.44 20.28 11.69
C ASN A 128 -10.77 18.92 11.93
N ILE A 129 -9.51 18.96 12.36
CA ILE A 129 -8.72 17.75 12.65
C ILE A 129 -9.25 17.08 13.93
N PRO A 130 -9.20 15.74 14.03
CA PRO A 130 -9.28 15.06 15.33
C PRO A 130 -8.22 15.58 16.31
N LEU A 131 -8.63 15.88 17.55
CA LEU A 131 -7.77 16.32 18.66
C LEU A 131 -7.70 15.25 19.75
#